data_AF-A0A0Q7BFB1-F1
#
_entry.id   AF-A0A0Q7BFB1-F1
#
_cell.length_a   1.000
_cell.length_b   1.000
_cell.length_c   1.000
_cell.angle_alpha   90.00
_cell.angle_beta   90.00
_cell.angle_gamma   90.00
#
_symmetry.space_group_name_H-M   'P 1'
#
loop_
_entity.id
_entity.type
_entity.pdbx_description
1 polymer ?
#
loop_
_entity_poly.entity_id
_entity_poly.type
_entity_poly.pdbx_seq_one_letter_code
_entity_poly.pdbx_strand_id
1 'polypeptide(L)'
;MTDRSTESTATRTAADRSSTTKPSSKPPSSKPASTRGLGERISSAVGKASDEHRANANPGSKTAAKKASPNRKPPRRARLRLTRIDPWSVMKTSFLLAIAFGVVTVVSVFIIWSVLSAAGVWDSINQTVQDVVGGEDAGSFDVEKYVGMSRVMGFTMLVAVVDVILITAIATLGAFLYNMAAALLGGVELTLAEDQR
;
A
#
# COMPACT_ATOMS: atom_id res chain seq x y z
N MET A 1 35.19 35.47 63.91
CA MET A 1 34.57 36.07 62.72
C MET A 1 35.35 37.33 62.40
N THR A 2 36.35 37.23 61.52
CA THR A 2 37.39 38.24 61.26
C THR A 2 37.10 39.05 60.00
N ASP A 3 37.33 40.37 60.09
CA ASP A 3 37.68 41.41 59.07
C ASP A 3 36.78 41.57 57.80
N ARG A 4 36.65 42.71 57.09
CA ARG A 4 36.93 44.16 57.20
C ARG A 4 36.70 44.76 55.80
N SER A 5 36.58 46.09 55.74
CA SER A 5 36.94 47.00 54.63
C SER A 5 35.83 47.30 53.61
N THR A 6 35.21 48.50 53.70
CA THR A 6 35.52 49.77 52.97
C THR A 6 35.07 49.70 51.49
N GLU A 7 34.51 50.71 50.83
CA GLU A 7 34.35 52.16 51.03
C GLU A 7 33.27 52.67 50.05
N SER A 8 32.67 53.81 50.38
CA SER A 8 31.76 54.61 49.55
C SER A 8 32.54 55.51 48.58
N THR A 9 32.01 55.85 47.39
CA THR A 9 32.13 57.20 46.73
C THR A 9 31.45 57.25 45.34
N ALA A 10 30.26 57.84 45.31
CA ALA A 10 29.80 59.00 44.52
C ALA A 10 30.48 59.47 43.19
N THR A 11 29.65 59.54 42.14
CA THR A 11 29.29 60.75 41.33
C THR A 11 30.10 61.23 40.10
N ARG A 12 29.31 61.62 39.06
CA ARG A 12 29.50 62.68 38.01
C ARG A 12 29.95 62.18 36.61
N THR A 13 29.12 62.13 35.54
CA THR A 13 28.40 63.15 34.71
C THR A 13 29.19 63.66 33.48
N ALA A 14 28.52 63.58 32.31
CA ALA A 14 28.65 64.32 31.03
C ALA A 14 29.86 63.96 30.11
N ALA A 15 29.79 63.97 28.77
CA ALA A 15 28.90 64.65 27.82
C ALA A 15 28.94 63.92 26.43
N ASP A 16 27.81 63.93 25.70
CA ASP A 16 27.63 64.59 24.38
C ASP A 16 27.97 63.75 23.13
N ARG A 17 26.95 63.36 22.35
CA ARG A 17 26.70 63.89 21.00
C ARG A 17 25.49 63.24 20.32
N SER A 18 24.75 64.09 19.66
CA SER A 18 23.50 63.94 18.92
C SER A 18 23.65 63.26 17.56
N SER A 19 22.65 62.45 17.17
CA SER A 19 22.11 62.43 15.79
C SER A 19 20.79 61.64 15.69
N THR A 20 19.74 62.41 15.38
CA THR A 20 18.50 62.09 14.64
C THR A 20 18.79 61.03 13.54
N THR A 21 17.94 60.04 13.19
CA THR A 21 16.69 60.20 12.42
C THR A 21 16.03 58.83 12.11
N LYS A 22 14.69 58.77 12.29
CA LYS A 22 13.66 58.11 11.44
C LYS A 22 13.44 56.57 11.44
N PRO A 23 12.27 56.09 11.89
CA PRO A 23 11.65 54.86 11.42
C PRO A 23 10.80 55.14 10.16
N SER A 24 10.97 54.38 9.06
CA SER A 24 10.08 54.46 7.90
C SER A 24 9.22 53.20 7.77
N SER A 25 7.94 53.41 8.00
CA SER A 25 6.80 52.57 7.65
C SER A 25 6.53 52.59 6.14
N LYS A 26 6.17 51.43 5.57
CA LYS A 26 5.52 51.34 4.25
C LYS A 26 4.50 50.21 4.27
N PRO A 27 3.24 50.51 3.94
CA PRO A 27 2.56 49.81 2.82
C PRO A 27 1.56 50.75 2.09
N PRO A 28 0.79 50.32 1.07
CA PRO A 28 0.89 49.13 0.20
C PRO A 28 0.89 49.51 -1.31
N SER A 29 1.23 48.56 -2.20
CA SER A 29 0.83 48.63 -3.62
C SER A 29 0.20 47.31 -4.03
N SER A 30 -1.11 47.24 -3.88
CA SER A 30 -1.97 46.15 -4.37
C SER A 30 -2.16 46.28 -5.88
N LYS A 31 -1.68 45.29 -6.63
CA LYS A 31 -2.16 45.03 -7.99
C LYS A 31 -3.65 44.63 -7.91
N PRO A 32 -4.53 45.11 -8.80
CA PRO A 32 -5.91 44.64 -8.80
C PRO A 32 -5.93 43.18 -9.23
N ALA A 33 -6.16 42.29 -8.27
CA ALA A 33 -6.65 40.96 -8.55
C ALA A 33 -8.04 41.15 -9.17
N SER A 34 -8.14 41.00 -10.50
CA SER A 34 -9.44 40.90 -11.15
C SER A 34 -10.16 39.73 -10.49
N THR A 35 -11.19 40.03 -9.70
CA THR A 35 -12.09 39.05 -9.12
C THR A 35 -12.85 38.42 -10.27
N ARG A 36 -12.22 37.46 -10.95
CA ARG A 36 -12.86 36.65 -11.98
C ARG A 36 -14.11 36.06 -11.34
N GLY A 37 -15.26 36.43 -11.89
CA GLY A 37 -16.57 36.13 -11.31
C GLY A 37 -16.69 34.64 -11.04
N LEU A 38 -17.41 34.28 -9.98
CA LEU A 38 -17.62 32.89 -9.59
C LEU A 38 -18.16 32.06 -10.77
N GLY A 39 -19.02 32.65 -11.60
CA GLY A 39 -19.51 32.06 -12.84
C GLY A 39 -18.39 31.71 -13.84
N GLU A 40 -17.42 32.59 -14.07
CA GLU A 40 -16.31 32.34 -15.00
C GLU A 40 -15.32 31.28 -14.47
N ARG A 41 -15.17 31.19 -13.14
CA ARG A 41 -14.42 30.13 -12.48
C ARG A 41 -15.12 28.77 -12.59
N ILE A 42 -16.45 28.75 -12.43
CA ILE A 42 -17.24 27.53 -12.57
C ILE A 42 -17.26 27.09 -14.03
N SER A 43 -17.47 27.99 -14.99
CA SER A 43 -17.44 27.66 -16.42
C SER A 43 -16.07 27.17 -16.88
N SER A 44 -14.97 27.75 -16.37
CA SER A 44 -13.62 27.28 -16.70
C SER A 44 -13.23 25.99 -15.98
N ALA A 45 -13.73 25.74 -14.78
CA ALA A 45 -13.54 24.46 -14.07
C ALA A 45 -14.36 23.34 -14.71
N VAL A 46 -15.62 23.61 -15.09
CA VAL A 46 -16.48 22.67 -15.82
C VAL A 46 -15.91 22.38 -17.19
N GLY A 47 -15.46 23.39 -17.94
CA GLY A 47 -14.82 23.21 -19.25
C GLY A 47 -13.59 22.31 -19.18
N LYS A 48 -12.72 22.53 -18.20
CA LYS A 48 -11.53 21.69 -17.98
C LYS A 48 -11.88 20.27 -17.55
N ALA A 49 -12.88 20.10 -16.67
CA ALA A 49 -13.32 18.78 -16.24
C ALA A 49 -13.96 17.99 -17.40
N SER A 50 -14.69 18.65 -18.29
CA SER A 50 -15.26 18.04 -19.51
C SER A 50 -14.20 17.71 -20.56
N ASP A 51 -13.17 18.55 -20.71
CA ASP A 51 -12.04 18.27 -21.61
C ASP A 51 -11.17 17.12 -21.10
N GLU A 52 -10.98 17.02 -19.78
CA GLU A 52 -10.24 15.93 -19.13
C GLU A 52 -11.02 14.61 -19.18
N HIS A 53 -12.34 14.62 -19.00
CA HIS A 53 -13.19 13.45 -19.24
C HIS A 53 -13.23 13.04 -20.72
N ARG A 54 -13.21 13.99 -21.66
CA ARG A 54 -13.18 13.70 -23.11
C ARG A 54 -11.82 13.14 -23.56
N ALA A 55 -10.73 13.58 -22.93
CA ALA A 55 -9.40 13.03 -23.15
C ALA A 55 -9.27 11.59 -22.63
N ASN A 56 -9.95 11.27 -21.52
CA ASN A 56 -9.96 9.91 -20.96
C ASN A 56 -10.95 8.97 -21.66
N ALA A 57 -11.97 9.50 -22.35
CA ALA A 57 -13.04 8.70 -22.97
C ALA A 57 -12.75 8.24 -24.41
N ASN A 58 -11.72 8.75 -25.10
CA ASN A 58 -11.44 8.33 -26.48
C ASN A 58 -9.95 8.30 -26.83
N PRO A 59 -9.25 7.16 -26.62
CA PRO A 59 -7.85 7.00 -27.02
C PRO A 59 -7.62 6.85 -28.54
N GLY A 60 -8.66 7.02 -29.38
CA GLY A 60 -8.71 6.40 -30.72
C GLY A 60 -8.85 7.29 -31.97
N SER A 61 -9.00 8.62 -31.91
CA SER A 61 -9.28 9.40 -33.15
C SER A 61 -8.03 10.04 -33.78
N LYS A 62 -7.39 9.33 -34.70
CA LYS A 62 -6.17 9.72 -35.44
C LYS A 62 -6.36 10.72 -36.61
N THR A 63 -7.39 11.57 -36.65
CA THR A 63 -7.64 12.42 -37.85
C THR A 63 -7.85 13.91 -37.61
N ALA A 64 -7.65 14.43 -36.40
CA ALA A 64 -7.64 15.89 -36.16
C ALA A 64 -6.22 16.45 -35.88
N ALA A 65 -5.20 15.80 -36.41
CA ALA A 65 -3.84 16.32 -36.43
C ALA A 65 -3.71 17.34 -37.58
N LYS A 66 -3.93 18.64 -37.30
CA LYS A 66 -3.30 19.79 -38.00
C LYS A 66 -3.87 21.13 -37.50
N LYS A 67 -3.55 21.52 -36.26
CA LYS A 67 -3.28 22.90 -35.76
C LYS A 67 -3.55 22.95 -34.24
N ALA A 68 -2.58 23.53 -33.50
CA ALA A 68 -2.40 23.52 -32.03
C ALA A 68 -1.73 22.23 -31.51
N SER A 69 -0.55 22.19 -30.88
CA SER A 69 0.35 23.20 -30.31
C SER A 69 1.77 22.60 -30.18
N PRO A 70 2.86 23.39 -30.12
CA PRO A 70 4.24 22.93 -30.05
C PRO A 70 4.68 22.65 -28.59
N ASN A 71 3.95 21.81 -27.85
CA ASN A 71 4.28 21.54 -26.45
C ASN A 71 4.14 20.06 -26.07
N ARG A 72 4.74 19.16 -26.87
CA ARG A 72 4.98 17.78 -26.43
C ARG A 72 6.20 17.82 -25.50
N LYS A 73 5.97 18.06 -24.20
CA LYS A 73 7.01 17.95 -23.17
C LYS A 73 7.62 16.55 -23.27
N PRO A 74 8.96 16.40 -23.33
CA PRO A 74 9.61 15.09 -23.32
C PRO A 74 9.23 14.35 -22.03
N PRO A 75 9.09 13.01 -22.06
CA PRO A 75 8.67 12.22 -20.91
C PRO A 75 9.61 12.50 -19.73
N ARG A 76 9.05 13.05 -18.65
CA ARG A 76 9.84 13.43 -17.48
C ARG A 76 10.11 12.17 -16.67
N ARG A 77 11.37 11.77 -16.61
CA ARG A 77 11.81 10.69 -15.71
C ARG A 77 11.76 11.21 -14.27
N ALA A 78 10.78 10.76 -13.50
CA ALA A 78 10.73 11.03 -12.07
C ALA A 78 11.43 9.88 -11.33
N ARG A 79 12.42 10.20 -10.50
CA ARG A 79 13.02 9.25 -9.56
C ARG A 79 12.18 9.30 -8.30
N LEU A 80 11.40 8.25 -8.05
CA LEU A 80 10.62 8.13 -6.82
C LEU A 80 11.33 7.18 -5.88
N ARG A 81 11.43 7.53 -4.59
CA ARG A 81 11.90 6.61 -3.57
C ARG A 81 10.70 6.04 -2.83
N LEU A 82 10.60 4.72 -2.75
CA LEU A 82 9.68 4.06 -1.82
C LEU A 82 10.35 4.09 -0.45
N THR A 83 9.92 5.02 0.40
CA THR A 83 10.50 5.25 1.74
C THR A 83 9.63 4.69 2.85
N ARG A 84 8.35 4.44 2.58
CA ARG A 84 7.39 3.92 3.55
C ARG A 84 6.30 3.11 2.87
N ILE A 85 5.90 2.02 3.52
CA ILE A 85 4.75 1.21 3.16
C ILE A 85 3.71 1.38 4.26
N ASP A 86 2.49 1.77 3.91
CA ASP A 86 1.42 1.94 4.90
C ASP A 86 0.84 0.58 5.32
N PRO A 87 0.96 0.19 6.61
CA PRO A 87 0.54 -1.14 7.07
C PRO A 87 -0.95 -1.42 6.83
N TRP A 88 -1.79 -0.39 6.85
CA TRP A 88 -3.22 -0.51 6.58
C TRP A 88 -3.52 -0.96 5.15
N SER A 89 -2.73 -0.50 4.18
CA SER A 89 -2.85 -0.97 2.80
C SER A 89 -2.40 -2.43 2.71
N VAL A 90 -1.26 -2.77 3.33
CA VAL A 90 -0.74 -4.14 3.31
C VAL A 90 -1.71 -5.10 3.95
N MET A 91 -2.30 -4.75 5.09
CA MET A 91 -3.32 -5.56 5.77
C MET A 91 -4.49 -5.90 4.84
N LYS A 92 -4.97 -4.94 4.05
CA LYS A 92 -6.10 -5.16 3.13
C LYS A 92 -5.70 -5.99 1.92
N THR A 93 -4.58 -5.65 1.28
CA THR A 93 -4.13 -6.37 0.08
C THR A 93 -3.68 -7.78 0.42
N SER A 94 -3.03 -7.98 1.58
CA SER A 94 -2.61 -9.29 2.05
C SER A 94 -3.80 -10.15 2.46
N PHE A 95 -4.81 -9.58 3.12
CA PHE A 95 -6.02 -10.31 3.46
C PHE A 95 -6.76 -10.84 2.21
N LEU A 96 -6.89 -10.01 1.18
CA LEU A 96 -7.50 -10.43 -0.10
C LEU A 96 -6.66 -11.50 -0.80
N LEU A 97 -5.33 -11.33 -0.86
CA LEU A 97 -4.42 -12.31 -1.44
C LEU A 97 -4.46 -13.63 -0.66
N ALA A 98 -4.48 -13.56 0.67
CA ALA A 98 -4.54 -14.70 1.56
C ALA A 98 -5.83 -15.51 1.36
N ILE A 99 -6.99 -14.84 1.25
CA ILE A 99 -8.25 -15.50 0.90
C ILE A 99 -8.15 -16.19 -0.46
N ALA A 100 -7.56 -15.55 -1.46
CA ALA A 100 -7.36 -16.17 -2.77
C ALA A 100 -6.52 -17.45 -2.66
N PHE A 101 -5.41 -17.44 -1.92
CA PHE A 101 -4.62 -18.63 -1.64
C PHE A 101 -5.38 -19.70 -0.88
N GLY A 102 -6.17 -19.32 0.14
CA GLY A 102 -7.03 -20.23 0.89
C GLY A 102 -8.02 -20.97 -0.01
N VAL A 103 -8.73 -20.23 -0.89
CA VAL A 103 -9.68 -20.82 -1.85
C VAL A 103 -8.97 -21.72 -2.86
N VAL A 104 -7.83 -21.28 -3.42
CA VAL A 104 -7.03 -22.09 -4.34
C VAL A 104 -6.58 -23.40 -3.69
N THR A 105 -6.20 -23.36 -2.41
CA THR A 105 -5.78 -24.55 -1.66
C THR A 105 -6.94 -25.53 -1.49
N VAL A 106 -8.12 -25.05 -1.08
CA VAL A 106 -9.31 -25.89 -0.93
C VAL A 106 -9.71 -26.53 -2.27
N VAL A 107 -9.74 -25.74 -3.35
CA VAL A 107 -10.07 -26.24 -4.69
C VAL A 107 -9.02 -27.24 -5.17
N SER A 108 -7.73 -26.99 -4.91
CA SER A 108 -6.65 -27.91 -5.29
C SER A 108 -6.79 -29.26 -4.60
N VAL A 109 -7.04 -29.26 -3.29
CA VAL A 109 -7.27 -30.51 -2.54
C VAL A 109 -8.54 -31.21 -3.01
N PHE A 110 -9.61 -30.47 -3.29
CA PHE A 110 -10.84 -31.05 -3.82
C PHE A 110 -10.63 -31.76 -5.16
N ILE A 111 -9.85 -31.15 -6.07
CA ILE A 111 -9.52 -31.76 -7.37
C ILE A 111 -8.68 -33.02 -7.15
N ILE A 112 -7.63 -32.95 -6.33
CA ILE A 112 -6.78 -34.10 -6.01
C ILE A 112 -7.62 -35.25 -5.44
N TRP A 113 -8.47 -34.95 -4.44
CA TRP A 113 -9.36 -35.93 -3.84
C TRP A 113 -10.29 -36.58 -4.88
N SER A 114 -10.88 -35.76 -5.75
CA SER A 114 -11.79 -36.24 -6.81
C SER A 114 -11.09 -37.19 -7.78
N VAL A 115 -9.84 -36.88 -8.15
CA VAL A 115 -9.02 -37.74 -9.02
C VAL A 115 -8.67 -39.06 -8.33
N LEU A 116 -8.28 -39.03 -7.04
CA LEU A 116 -7.99 -40.24 -6.27
C LEU A 116 -9.23 -41.15 -6.14
N SER A 117 -10.39 -40.55 -5.89
CA SER A 117 -11.65 -41.28 -5.81
C SER A 117 -12.04 -41.89 -7.16
N ALA A 118 -11.93 -41.12 -8.26
CA ALA A 118 -12.21 -41.63 -9.61
C ALA A 118 -11.24 -42.73 -10.06
N ALA A 119 -10.00 -42.71 -9.55
CA ALA A 119 -8.99 -43.73 -9.82
C ALA A 119 -9.19 -45.03 -9.00
N GLY A 120 -10.17 -45.10 -8.10
CA GLY A 120 -10.43 -46.29 -7.28
C GLY A 120 -9.31 -46.58 -6.26
N VAL A 121 -8.58 -45.53 -5.85
CA VAL A 121 -7.46 -45.68 -4.89
C VAL A 121 -7.97 -46.20 -3.55
N TRP A 122 -9.14 -45.75 -3.10
CA TRP A 122 -9.75 -46.16 -1.83
C TRP A 122 -10.12 -47.64 -1.83
N ASP A 123 -10.70 -48.15 -2.92
CA ASP A 123 -11.04 -49.56 -3.08
C ASP A 123 -9.77 -50.43 -3.06
N SER A 124 -8.72 -50.00 -3.77
CA SER A 124 -7.44 -50.71 -3.84
C SER A 124 -6.76 -50.80 -2.47
N ILE A 125 -6.83 -49.73 -1.67
CA ILE A 125 -6.31 -49.71 -0.29
C ILE A 125 -7.13 -50.64 0.60
N ASN A 126 -8.45 -50.56 0.55
CA ASN A 126 -9.33 -51.43 1.35
C ASN A 126 -9.10 -52.90 1.01
N GLN A 127 -8.95 -53.26 -0.27
CA GLN A 127 -8.64 -54.63 -0.70
C GLN A 127 -7.27 -55.10 -0.17
N THR A 128 -6.24 -54.26 -0.28
CA THR A 128 -4.89 -54.59 0.23
C THR A 128 -4.91 -54.83 1.75
N VAL A 129 -5.67 -54.03 2.50
CA VAL A 129 -5.80 -54.22 3.95
C VAL A 129 -6.54 -55.51 4.28
N GLN A 130 -7.60 -55.84 3.55
CA GLN A 130 -8.33 -57.10 3.73
C GLN A 130 -7.43 -58.32 3.45
N ASP A 131 -6.63 -58.26 2.38
CA ASP A 131 -5.71 -59.34 2.00
C ASP A 131 -4.59 -59.57 3.03
N VAL A 132 -4.13 -58.50 3.71
CA VAL A 132 -3.05 -58.57 4.72
C VAL A 132 -3.55 -58.90 6.12
N VAL A 133 -4.70 -58.34 6.52
CA VAL A 133 -5.23 -58.47 7.89
C VAL A 133 -5.99 -59.79 8.07
N GLY A 134 -6.58 -60.36 7.01
CA GLY A 134 -7.12 -61.73 6.98
C GLY A 134 -8.05 -62.12 8.12
N GLY A 135 -9.36 -62.02 7.91
CA GLY A 135 -10.36 -62.56 8.85
C GLY A 135 -11.71 -61.87 8.75
N GLU A 136 -12.78 -62.53 9.21
CA GLU A 136 -14.16 -62.05 9.18
C GLU A 136 -14.37 -60.68 9.87
N ASP A 137 -13.42 -60.23 10.71
CA ASP A 137 -13.40 -58.88 11.31
C ASP A 137 -12.97 -57.76 10.34
N ALA A 138 -12.30 -58.10 9.23
CA ALA A 138 -11.85 -57.16 8.19
C ALA A 138 -12.99 -56.63 7.31
N GLY A 139 -14.16 -57.29 7.28
CA GLY A 139 -15.34 -56.80 6.57
C GLY A 139 -15.91 -55.49 7.13
N SER A 140 -15.44 -55.07 8.31
CA SER A 140 -15.83 -53.80 8.95
C SER A 140 -14.85 -52.64 8.71
N PHE A 141 -13.64 -52.94 8.22
CA PHE A 141 -12.59 -51.95 8.03
C PHE A 141 -12.78 -51.22 6.71
N ASP A 142 -13.04 -49.92 6.81
CA ASP A 142 -13.21 -49.02 5.68
C ASP A 142 -12.38 -47.77 5.92
N VAL A 143 -11.32 -47.59 5.13
CA VAL A 143 -10.44 -46.41 5.19
C VAL A 143 -11.21 -45.12 4.98
N GLU A 144 -12.27 -45.13 4.17
CA GLU A 144 -13.07 -43.93 3.91
C GLU A 144 -13.81 -43.46 5.16
N LYS A 145 -14.08 -44.33 6.14
CA LYS A 145 -14.61 -43.89 7.44
C LYS A 145 -13.60 -43.06 8.22
N TYR A 146 -12.31 -43.29 8.04
CA TYR A 146 -11.25 -42.58 8.76
C TYR A 146 -10.78 -41.34 8.01
N VAL A 147 -10.61 -41.46 6.70
CA VAL A 147 -9.99 -40.45 5.82
C VAL A 147 -10.98 -39.97 4.74
N GLY A 148 -12.29 -40.08 4.96
CA GLY A 148 -13.28 -39.73 3.94
C GLY A 148 -13.33 -38.26 3.55
N MET A 149 -13.99 -38.00 2.42
CA MET A 149 -14.07 -36.67 1.78
C MET A 149 -14.43 -35.55 2.76
N SER A 150 -15.45 -35.76 3.60
CA SER A 150 -15.91 -34.75 4.56
C SER A 150 -14.83 -34.37 5.58
N ARG A 151 -14.05 -35.34 6.06
CA ARG A 151 -12.97 -35.11 7.03
C ARG A 151 -11.79 -34.40 6.38
N VAL A 152 -11.40 -34.83 5.19
CA VAL A 152 -10.31 -34.19 4.44
C VAL A 152 -10.68 -32.75 4.10
N MET A 153 -11.88 -32.52 3.54
CA MET A 153 -12.35 -31.17 3.24
C MET A 153 -12.48 -30.30 4.50
N GLY A 154 -12.96 -30.86 5.62
CA GLY A 154 -13.05 -30.16 6.91
C GLY A 154 -11.67 -29.78 7.45
N PHE A 155 -10.71 -30.70 7.42
CA PHE A 155 -9.33 -30.43 7.83
C PHE A 155 -8.66 -29.41 6.90
N THR A 156 -8.82 -29.55 5.59
CA THR A 156 -8.29 -28.59 4.61
C THR A 156 -8.89 -27.20 4.81
N MET A 157 -10.18 -27.09 5.15
CA MET A 157 -10.79 -25.80 5.45
C MET A 157 -10.15 -25.16 6.69
N LEU A 158 -9.90 -25.93 7.74
CA LEU A 158 -9.20 -25.45 8.94
C LEU A 158 -7.78 -24.98 8.59
N VAL A 159 -7.03 -25.80 7.84
CA VAL A 159 -5.68 -25.46 7.38
C VAL A 159 -5.69 -24.20 6.52
N ALA A 160 -6.65 -24.05 5.61
CA ALA A 160 -6.78 -22.88 4.74
C ALA A 160 -7.05 -21.60 5.56
N VAL A 161 -7.88 -21.66 6.59
CA VAL A 161 -8.11 -20.51 7.48
C VAL A 161 -6.84 -20.14 8.24
N VAL A 162 -6.10 -21.14 8.75
CA VAL A 162 -4.82 -20.90 9.44
C VAL A 162 -3.79 -20.29 8.48
N ASP A 163 -3.69 -20.79 7.25
CA ASP A 163 -2.81 -20.26 6.22
C ASP A 163 -3.15 -18.79 5.88
N VAL A 164 -4.43 -18.47 5.74
CA VAL A 164 -4.89 -17.09 5.50
C VAL A 164 -4.39 -16.15 6.61
N ILE A 165 -4.50 -16.59 7.86
CA ILE A 165 -4.03 -15.83 9.03
C ILE A 165 -2.50 -15.69 9.01
N LEU A 166 -1.78 -16.77 8.71
CA LEU A 166 -0.32 -16.78 8.63
C LEU A 166 0.20 -15.83 7.56
N ILE A 167 -0.32 -15.89 6.34
CA ILE A 167 0.05 -14.99 5.24
C ILE A 167 -0.23 -13.54 5.63
N THR A 168 -1.39 -13.28 6.22
CA THR A 168 -1.77 -11.93 6.67
C THR A 168 -0.81 -11.41 7.74
N ALA A 169 -0.45 -12.25 8.71
CA ALA A 169 0.47 -11.90 9.80
C ALA A 169 1.88 -11.62 9.27
N ILE A 170 2.42 -12.49 8.40
CA ILE A 170 3.74 -12.32 7.79
C ILE A 170 3.78 -11.07 6.92
N ALA A 171 2.74 -10.80 6.13
CA ALA A 171 2.69 -9.60 5.30
C ALA A 171 2.64 -8.33 6.15
N THR A 172 1.85 -8.31 7.22
CA THR A 172 1.76 -7.16 8.13
C THR A 172 3.09 -6.93 8.85
N LEU A 173 3.74 -7.99 9.32
CA LEU A 173 5.07 -7.92 9.91
C LEU A 173 6.11 -7.44 8.90
N GLY A 174 6.08 -7.96 7.66
CA GLY A 174 6.95 -7.54 6.58
C GLY A 174 6.83 -6.05 6.26
N ALA A 175 5.62 -5.49 6.28
CA ALA A 175 5.40 -4.05 6.12
C ALA A 175 6.05 -3.24 7.25
N PHE A 176 5.92 -3.69 8.50
CA PHE A 176 6.52 -3.02 9.65
C PHE A 176 8.04 -3.08 9.61
N LEU A 177 8.60 -4.26 9.31
CA LEU A 177 10.04 -4.47 9.18
C LEU A 177 10.63 -3.67 8.01
N TYR A 178 9.92 -3.59 6.88
CA TYR A 178 10.32 -2.73 5.77
C TYR A 178 10.41 -1.27 6.19
N ASN A 179 9.42 -0.77 6.94
CA ASN A 179 9.42 0.62 7.41
C ASN A 179 10.61 0.91 8.31
N MET A 180 10.97 -0.02 9.21
CA MET A 180 12.18 0.10 10.02
C MET A 180 13.46 0.07 9.18
N ALA A 181 13.57 -0.86 8.24
CA ALA A 181 14.73 -0.96 7.36
C ALA A 181 14.88 0.27 6.47
N ALA A 182 13.78 0.79 5.91
CA ALA A 182 13.78 1.97 5.05
C ALA A 182 14.17 3.24 5.82
N ALA A 183 13.80 3.34 7.11
CA ALA A 183 14.23 4.45 7.96
C ALA A 183 15.75 4.46 8.19
N LEU A 184 16.41 3.28 8.18
CA LEU A 184 17.86 3.16 8.38
C LEU A 184 18.66 3.25 7.06
N LEU A 185 18.16 2.63 5.98
CA LEU A 185 18.90 2.47 4.72
C LEU A 185 18.48 3.48 3.62
N GLY A 186 17.42 4.28 3.83
CA GLY A 186 17.00 5.31 2.88
C GLY A 186 15.98 4.87 1.81
N GLY A 187 15.42 3.66 1.92
CA GLY A 187 14.34 3.15 1.07
C GLY A 187 14.81 2.58 -0.28
N VAL A 188 13.85 2.14 -1.11
CA VAL A 188 14.12 1.56 -2.44
C VAL A 188 13.90 2.60 -3.53
N GLU A 189 14.88 2.82 -4.41
CA GLU A 189 14.76 3.72 -5.56
C GLU A 189 13.99 3.07 -6.72
N LEU A 190 12.89 3.71 -7.13
CA LEU A 190 12.07 3.30 -8.26
C LEU A 190 12.27 4.30 -9.41
N THR A 191 12.66 3.78 -10.58
CA THR A 191 12.77 4.57 -11.80
C THR A 191 11.50 4.37 -12.61
N LEU A 192 10.53 5.28 -12.46
CA LEU A 192 9.33 5.27 -13.29
C LEU A 192 9.64 5.92 -14.64
N ALA A 193 9.43 5.15 -15.72
CA ALA A 193 9.39 5.67 -17.07
C ALA A 193 7.91 5.85 -17.45
N GLU A 194 7.47 7.08 -17.73
CA GLU A 194 6.17 7.31 -18.36
C GLU A 194 6.22 6.76 -19.79
N ASP A 195 5.50 5.67 -20.05
CA ASP A 195 5.29 5.14 -21.40
C ASP A 195 4.16 5.95 -22.07
N GLN A 196 4.46 6.63 -23.18
CA GLN A 196 3.46 7.36 -23.94
C GLN A 196 2.61 6.37 -24.75
N ARG A 197 1.34 6.20 -24.37
CA ARG A 197 0.32 5.68 -25.29
C ARG A 197 -0.82 6.67 -25.44
#